data_AF-A0A931PS75-F1
#
_entry.id   AF-A0A931PS75-F1
#
_cell.length_a   1.000
_cell.length_b   1.000
_cell.length_c   1.000
_cell.angle_alpha   90.00
_cell.angle_beta   90.00
_cell.angle_gamma   90.00
#
_symmetry.space_group_name_H-M   'P 1'
#
loop_
_entity.id
_entity.type
_entity.pdbx_description
1 polymer ?
#
loop_
_entity_poly.entity_id
_entity_poly.type
_entity_poly.pdbx_seq_one_letter_code
_entity_poly.pdbx_strand_id
1 'polypeptide(L)'
;MVAPTQSCNASDPCTFRGILDGPNGQVIFDTPTLTDQLNVVWAQGGTRRWAAYLPNSSSDLRFYSQTTGDVMILTSSGKIGIGVLNPDTSLTLLPAGFTDPIQIGDSGCGSAYPGITFSPTISCTNYSLLGDGKDTFINRPSGGVIRFREANVEQVAIAPGGDVVARGRVIAQKGFNGTCTSSPAVVSVKCNQDVAEAFASTEPTEPGDLVVLVAQAGPEPTVRKSVQPYEGLLAGVTSTNPGLVFDYGQTFLAGDNSKLVTQDKTIVAVVGRVELKVSLENGSIAVGDPLTSSSKPGVAMKATKAGKIIGYALESADRDGKILIWLQPGMFIPDHLLEQLNQLQRN
;
A
#
# COMPACT_ATOMS: atom_id res chain seq x y z
N MET A 1 -1.50 -66.32 -26.42
CA MET A 1 -2.90 -66.61 -26.07
C MET A 1 -3.71 -66.53 -27.36
N VAL A 2 -4.35 -67.62 -27.78
CA VAL A 2 -5.16 -67.66 -29.02
C VAL A 2 -6.48 -66.95 -28.75
N ALA A 3 -6.78 -65.90 -29.52
CA ALA A 3 -8.07 -65.21 -29.49
C ALA A 3 -9.12 -66.04 -30.25
N PRO A 4 -10.38 -66.10 -29.78
CA PRO A 4 -11.46 -66.69 -30.56
C PRO A 4 -11.78 -65.79 -31.78
N THR A 5 -11.88 -66.41 -32.96
CA THR A 5 -12.31 -65.74 -34.19
C THR A 5 -13.81 -65.46 -34.14
N GLN A 6 -14.19 -64.22 -33.87
CA GLN A 6 -15.54 -63.70 -34.14
C GLN A 6 -15.52 -63.01 -35.52
N SER A 7 -16.39 -63.45 -36.43
CA SER A 7 -16.49 -62.87 -37.78
C SER A 7 -17.37 -61.62 -37.77
N CYS A 8 -16.78 -60.45 -38.06
CA CYS A 8 -17.48 -59.17 -38.15
C CYS A 8 -18.17 -59.00 -39.53
N ASN A 9 -19.33 -58.32 -39.58
CA ASN A 9 -20.04 -58.00 -40.83
C ASN A 9 -20.32 -56.49 -40.95
N ALA A 10 -20.76 -56.04 -42.12
CA ALA A 10 -20.92 -54.63 -42.48
C ALA A 10 -21.93 -53.82 -41.63
N SER A 11 -22.62 -54.47 -40.69
CA SER A 11 -23.59 -53.87 -39.77
C SER A 11 -23.07 -53.72 -38.33
N ASP A 12 -21.84 -54.15 -38.02
CA ASP A 12 -21.29 -54.13 -36.65
C ASP A 12 -19.77 -53.82 -36.62
N PRO A 13 -19.35 -52.53 -36.55
CA PRO A 13 -17.94 -52.17 -36.47
C PRO A 13 -17.46 -52.19 -35.01
N CYS A 14 -17.10 -53.38 -34.50
CA CYS A 14 -16.31 -53.53 -33.26
C CYS A 14 -14.81 -53.67 -33.65
N THR A 15 -13.93 -52.68 -33.46
CA THR A 15 -13.20 -52.22 -32.23
C THR A 15 -11.96 -53.04 -31.84
N PHE A 16 -10.85 -52.32 -31.57
CA PHE A 16 -9.58 -52.75 -30.94
C PHE A 16 -8.62 -53.61 -31.80
N ARG A 17 -7.56 -52.98 -32.35
CA ARG A 17 -6.53 -53.68 -33.17
C ARG A 17 -5.57 -54.57 -32.36
N GLY A 18 -5.61 -54.52 -31.03
CA GLY A 18 -4.82 -55.38 -30.13
C GLY A 18 -3.92 -54.60 -29.17
N ILE A 19 -3.41 -55.32 -28.16
CA ILE A 19 -2.26 -54.90 -27.34
C ILE A 19 -1.02 -55.20 -28.16
N LEU A 20 -0.33 -54.17 -28.66
CA LEU A 20 0.96 -54.35 -29.32
C LEU A 20 2.07 -54.34 -28.26
N ASP A 21 3.04 -55.25 -28.39
CA ASP A 21 4.33 -55.13 -27.69
C ASP A 21 5.13 -54.02 -28.37
N GLY A 22 5.14 -52.85 -27.74
CA GLY A 22 5.87 -51.69 -28.21
C GLY A 22 7.35 -51.74 -27.82
N PRO A 23 8.20 -50.93 -28.46
CA PRO A 23 9.60 -50.83 -28.07
C PRO A 23 9.71 -50.50 -26.57
N ASN A 24 10.64 -51.16 -25.88
CA ASN A 24 10.86 -51.05 -24.43
C ASN A 24 9.72 -51.62 -23.55
N GLY A 25 8.99 -52.64 -24.01
CA GLY A 25 7.97 -53.34 -23.21
C GLY A 25 6.70 -52.53 -22.98
N GLN A 26 6.36 -51.66 -23.94
CA GLN A 26 5.17 -50.82 -23.88
C GLN A 26 3.93 -51.61 -24.31
N VAL A 27 2.79 -51.33 -23.68
CA VAL A 27 1.48 -51.74 -24.21
C VAL A 27 0.91 -50.57 -25.01
N ILE A 28 0.83 -50.74 -26.33
CA ILE A 28 0.27 -49.71 -27.21
C ILE A 28 -1.21 -50.02 -27.47
N PHE A 29 -2.04 -49.02 -27.26
CA PHE A 29 -3.44 -48.98 -27.63
C PHE A 29 -3.60 -48.03 -28.81
N ASP A 30 -4.03 -48.53 -29.97
CA ASP A 30 -4.06 -47.77 -31.22
C ASP A 30 -5.43 -47.86 -31.93
N THR A 31 -5.87 -46.72 -32.46
CA THR A 31 -7.02 -46.59 -33.36
C THR A 31 -6.53 -46.03 -34.69
N PRO A 32 -6.75 -46.72 -35.83
CA PRO A 32 -6.05 -46.44 -37.08
C PRO A 32 -6.43 -45.11 -37.76
N THR A 33 -7.49 -44.46 -37.31
CA THR A 33 -7.94 -43.16 -37.79
C THR A 33 -8.39 -42.28 -36.61
N LEU A 34 -8.29 -40.96 -36.77
CA LEU A 34 -8.80 -39.98 -35.80
C LEU A 34 -10.34 -39.99 -35.69
N THR A 35 -11.05 -40.79 -36.51
CA THR A 35 -12.51 -40.92 -36.50
C THR A 35 -13.02 -41.98 -35.53
N ASP A 36 -12.12 -42.79 -34.97
CA ASP A 36 -12.45 -43.84 -34.02
C ASP A 36 -12.04 -43.43 -32.59
N GLN A 37 -12.85 -43.80 -31.60
CA GLN A 37 -12.58 -43.50 -30.19
C GLN A 37 -11.83 -44.66 -29.53
N LEU A 38 -10.67 -44.37 -28.93
CA LEU A 38 -9.94 -45.35 -28.13
C LEU A 38 -10.37 -45.25 -26.66
N ASN A 39 -10.78 -46.34 -26.01
CA ASN A 39 -11.19 -46.34 -24.60
C ASN A 39 -10.59 -47.49 -23.79
N VAL A 40 -10.20 -47.19 -22.55
CA VAL A 40 -10.06 -48.17 -21.46
C VAL A 40 -11.22 -47.96 -20.49
N VAL A 41 -12.03 -48.99 -20.26
CA VAL A 41 -13.29 -48.89 -19.51
C VAL A 41 -13.24 -49.70 -18.22
N TRP A 42 -13.63 -49.08 -17.11
CA TRP A 42 -13.87 -49.76 -15.84
C TRP A 42 -15.38 -49.80 -15.57
N ALA A 43 -15.92 -51.02 -15.44
CA ALA A 43 -17.34 -51.27 -15.23
C ALA A 43 -17.58 -52.03 -13.91
N GLN A 44 -18.75 -51.79 -13.31
CA GLN A 44 -19.22 -52.52 -12.14
C GLN A 44 -20.70 -52.87 -12.34
N GLY A 45 -21.05 -54.15 -12.19
CA GLY A 45 -22.42 -54.64 -12.44
C GLY A 45 -22.88 -54.43 -13.89
N GLY A 46 -21.98 -54.59 -14.86
CA GLY A 46 -22.26 -54.38 -16.29
C GLY A 46 -22.39 -52.92 -16.73
N THR A 47 -22.29 -51.96 -15.81
CA THR A 47 -22.41 -50.53 -16.11
C THR A 47 -21.04 -49.88 -16.13
N ARG A 48 -20.72 -49.13 -17.21
CA ARG A 48 -19.52 -48.29 -17.28
C ARG A 48 -19.54 -47.26 -16.14
N ARG A 49 -18.54 -47.29 -15.27
CA ARG A 49 -18.38 -46.32 -14.17
C ARG A 49 -17.34 -45.27 -14.52
N TRP A 50 -16.22 -45.72 -15.09
CA TRP A 50 -15.10 -44.86 -15.46
C TRP A 50 -14.55 -45.25 -16.83
N ALA A 51 -13.96 -44.28 -17.53
CA ALA A 51 -13.16 -44.57 -18.72
C ALA A 51 -12.00 -43.57 -18.86
N ALA A 52 -10.90 -44.02 -19.47
CA ALA A 52 -9.82 -43.18 -19.96
C ALA A 52 -9.77 -43.33 -21.48
N TYR A 53 -9.81 -42.24 -22.23
CA TYR A 53 -10.07 -42.33 -23.66
C TYR A 53 -9.53 -41.16 -24.49
N LEU A 54 -9.33 -41.41 -25.79
CA LEU A 54 -9.05 -40.39 -26.80
C LEU A 54 -10.33 -40.22 -27.65
N PRO A 55 -10.95 -39.02 -27.71
CA PRO A 55 -12.16 -38.80 -28.51
C PRO A 55 -11.85 -38.87 -30.00
N ASN A 56 -12.85 -39.18 -30.83
CA ASN A 56 -12.73 -39.19 -32.29
C ASN A 56 -12.71 -37.79 -32.94
N SER A 57 -12.39 -36.77 -32.16
CA SER A 57 -12.40 -35.36 -32.59
C SER A 57 -11.20 -34.59 -32.05
N SER A 58 -10.34 -35.21 -31.25
CA SER A 58 -9.16 -34.58 -30.64
C SER A 58 -8.16 -35.63 -30.19
N SER A 59 -6.89 -35.24 -30.10
CA SER A 59 -5.82 -36.06 -29.53
C SER A 59 -5.67 -35.87 -28.01
N ASP A 60 -6.66 -35.27 -27.34
CA ASP A 60 -6.63 -35.06 -25.90
C ASP A 60 -7.00 -36.35 -25.14
N LEU A 61 -6.26 -36.66 -24.09
CA LEU A 61 -6.59 -37.77 -23.18
C LEU A 61 -7.64 -37.31 -22.17
N ARG A 62 -8.76 -38.01 -22.11
CA ARG A 62 -9.90 -37.69 -21.23
C ARG A 62 -10.15 -38.78 -20.22
N PHE A 63 -10.51 -38.37 -19.02
CA PHE A 63 -11.03 -39.24 -17.96
C PHE A 63 -12.50 -38.93 -17.74
N TYR A 64 -13.33 -39.94 -17.96
CA TYR A 64 -14.78 -39.90 -17.87
C TYR A 64 -15.27 -40.61 -16.62
N SER A 65 -16.27 -40.03 -15.97
CA SER A 65 -17.11 -40.65 -14.95
C SER A 65 -18.55 -40.73 -15.43
N GLN A 66 -19.22 -41.83 -15.13
CA GLN A 66 -20.63 -42.03 -15.48
C GLN A 66 -21.55 -40.91 -14.98
N THR A 67 -21.25 -40.36 -13.81
CA THR A 67 -22.13 -39.40 -13.13
C THR A 67 -21.94 -37.99 -13.66
N THR A 68 -20.72 -37.63 -14.05
CA THR A 68 -20.31 -36.25 -14.31
C THR A 68 -19.92 -36.01 -15.77
N GLY A 69 -19.71 -37.06 -16.55
CA GLY A 69 -19.11 -36.94 -17.87
C GLY A 69 -17.59 -36.87 -17.77
N ASP A 70 -16.98 -36.09 -18.65
CA ASP A 70 -15.54 -35.83 -18.63
C ASP A 70 -15.16 -35.00 -17.40
N VAL A 71 -14.37 -35.59 -16.50
CA VAL A 71 -13.97 -34.95 -15.24
C VAL A 71 -12.54 -34.41 -15.27
N MET A 72 -11.68 -34.96 -16.12
CA MET A 72 -10.31 -34.48 -16.33
C MET A 72 -9.91 -34.64 -17.80
N ILE A 73 -9.17 -33.67 -18.31
CA ILE A 73 -8.59 -33.68 -19.65
C ILE A 73 -7.10 -33.32 -19.57
N LEU A 74 -6.27 -34.04 -20.32
CA LEU A 74 -4.92 -33.63 -20.67
C LEU A 74 -4.95 -33.28 -22.15
N THR A 75 -4.82 -32.00 -22.47
CA THR A 75 -4.82 -31.56 -23.85
C THR A 75 -3.55 -32.01 -24.55
N SER A 76 -3.63 -32.19 -25.86
CA SER A 76 -2.48 -32.42 -26.74
C SER A 76 -1.41 -31.32 -26.65
N SER A 77 -1.77 -30.13 -26.19
CA SER A 77 -0.85 -29.01 -25.90
C SER A 77 -0.21 -29.04 -24.49
N GLY A 78 -0.50 -30.07 -23.69
CA GLY A 78 0.09 -30.28 -22.36
C GLY A 78 -0.62 -29.53 -21.22
N LYS A 79 -1.82 -28.99 -21.44
CA LYS A 79 -2.62 -28.36 -20.39
C LYS A 79 -3.51 -29.39 -19.71
N ILE A 80 -3.79 -29.17 -18.43
CA ILE A 80 -4.66 -30.04 -17.64
C ILE A 80 -5.91 -29.28 -17.24
N GLY A 81 -7.08 -29.83 -17.55
CA GLY A 81 -8.37 -29.36 -17.06
C GLY A 81 -8.98 -30.36 -16.10
N ILE A 82 -9.49 -29.92 -14.95
CA ILE A 82 -10.34 -30.74 -14.06
C ILE A 82 -11.67 -30.02 -13.91
N GLY A 83 -12.76 -30.67 -14.32
CA GLY A 83 -14.09 -30.04 -14.42
C GLY A 83 -14.23 -29.04 -15.57
N VAL A 84 -13.22 -28.90 -16.43
CA VAL A 84 -13.21 -28.01 -17.60
C VAL A 84 -12.59 -28.73 -18.80
N LEU A 85 -13.17 -28.54 -19.99
CA LEU A 85 -12.72 -29.21 -21.22
C LEU A 85 -11.70 -28.41 -22.03
N ASN A 86 -11.69 -27.09 -21.85
CA ASN A 86 -10.81 -26.18 -22.57
C ASN A 86 -10.00 -25.35 -21.55
N PRO A 87 -8.95 -25.92 -20.93
CA PRO A 87 -8.12 -25.18 -19.99
C PRO A 87 -7.35 -24.04 -20.69
N ASP A 88 -7.47 -22.82 -20.16
CA ASP A 88 -6.76 -21.65 -20.69
C ASP A 88 -5.30 -21.58 -20.21
N THR A 89 -5.01 -22.13 -19.02
CA THR A 89 -3.68 -22.17 -18.41
C THR A 89 -3.15 -23.61 -18.30
N SER A 90 -1.91 -23.78 -17.83
CA SER A 90 -1.27 -25.09 -17.69
C SER A 90 -2.07 -26.05 -16.80
N LEU A 91 -2.72 -25.54 -15.75
CA LEU A 91 -3.69 -26.28 -14.94
C LEU A 91 -4.92 -25.39 -14.65
N THR A 92 -6.08 -25.82 -15.09
CA THR A 92 -7.37 -25.15 -14.80
C THR A 92 -8.27 -26.11 -14.03
N LEU A 93 -8.76 -25.67 -12.88
CA LEU A 93 -9.67 -26.42 -12.01
C LEU A 93 -10.99 -25.67 -11.93
N LEU A 94 -12.10 -26.32 -12.29
CA LEU A 94 -13.44 -25.79 -12.10
C LEU A 94 -14.19 -26.68 -11.09
N PRO A 95 -14.27 -26.27 -9.81
CA PRO A 95 -14.98 -27.05 -8.81
C PRO A 95 -16.47 -27.15 -9.13
N ALA A 96 -17.10 -28.28 -8.76
CA ALA A 96 -18.52 -28.49 -9.00
C ALA A 96 -19.36 -27.41 -8.31
N GLY A 97 -20.25 -26.76 -9.08
CA GLY A 97 -21.14 -25.70 -8.59
C GLY A 97 -20.53 -24.29 -8.59
N PHE A 98 -19.31 -24.12 -9.09
CA PHE A 98 -18.65 -22.82 -9.25
C PHE A 98 -18.66 -22.40 -10.71
N THR A 99 -18.68 -21.08 -10.96
CA THR A 99 -18.55 -20.49 -12.31
C THR A 99 -17.11 -20.10 -12.62
N ASP A 100 -16.35 -19.74 -11.59
CA ASP A 100 -15.01 -19.18 -11.75
C ASP A 100 -13.97 -20.26 -11.46
N PRO A 101 -13.05 -20.53 -12.41
CA PRO A 101 -12.02 -21.54 -12.23
C PRO A 101 -10.86 -21.03 -11.36
N ILE A 102 -10.14 -21.97 -10.78
CA ILE A 102 -8.77 -21.76 -10.31
C ILE A 102 -7.86 -22.04 -11.50
N GLN A 103 -7.04 -21.06 -11.89
CA GLN A 103 -6.13 -21.19 -13.02
C GLN A 103 -4.68 -21.02 -12.55
N ILE A 104 -3.81 -21.94 -12.94
CA ILE A 104 -2.40 -21.99 -12.56
C ILE A 104 -1.54 -22.07 -13.81
N GLY A 105 -0.62 -21.13 -13.96
CA GLY A 105 0.25 -20.99 -15.13
C GLY A 105 0.45 -19.52 -15.48
N ASP A 106 0.58 -19.21 -16.78
CA ASP A 106 0.65 -17.82 -17.25
C ASP A 106 -0.65 -17.08 -16.89
N SER A 107 -0.54 -16.11 -15.98
CA SER A 107 -1.67 -15.29 -15.54
C SER A 107 -1.94 -14.09 -16.46
N GLY A 108 -1.35 -14.08 -17.66
CA GLY A 108 -1.51 -13.04 -18.67
C GLY A 108 -0.47 -11.91 -18.58
N CYS A 109 0.55 -12.06 -17.74
CA CYS A 109 1.68 -11.14 -17.62
C CYS A 109 2.89 -11.55 -18.50
N GLY A 110 2.77 -12.65 -19.24
CA GLY A 110 3.83 -13.22 -20.07
C GLY A 110 4.53 -14.40 -19.40
N SER A 111 5.34 -15.12 -20.17
CA SER A 111 5.88 -16.43 -19.80
C SER A 111 6.83 -16.47 -18.60
N ALA A 112 7.35 -15.32 -18.16
CA ALA A 112 8.22 -15.21 -16.99
C ALA A 112 7.44 -15.10 -15.65
N TYR A 113 6.11 -15.04 -15.69
CA TYR A 113 5.27 -14.74 -14.55
C TYR A 113 4.21 -15.83 -14.30
N PRO A 114 4.61 -17.03 -13.82
CA PRO A 114 3.65 -18.01 -13.36
C PRO A 114 2.87 -17.49 -12.15
N GLY A 115 1.58 -17.78 -12.10
CA GLY A 115 0.70 -17.31 -11.05
C GLY A 115 -0.53 -18.17 -10.84
N ILE A 116 -1.37 -17.69 -9.92
CA ILE A 116 -2.67 -18.27 -9.56
C ILE A 116 -3.73 -17.19 -9.69
N THR A 117 -4.81 -17.50 -10.38
CA THR A 117 -5.99 -16.63 -10.48
C THR A 117 -7.28 -17.39 -10.21
N PHE A 118 -8.25 -16.67 -9.64
CA PHE A 118 -9.61 -17.14 -9.35
C PHE A 118 -10.62 -16.41 -10.25
N SER A 119 -10.22 -16.14 -11.50
CA SER A 119 -11.00 -15.39 -12.48
C SER A 119 -11.21 -16.25 -13.74
N PRO A 120 -12.37 -16.17 -14.40
CA PRO A 120 -12.60 -16.86 -15.68
C PRO A 120 -11.77 -16.27 -16.82
N THR A 121 -11.51 -14.96 -16.80
CA THR A 121 -10.66 -14.29 -17.80
C THR A 121 -9.22 -14.23 -17.31
N ILE A 122 -8.25 -14.57 -18.16
CA ILE A 122 -6.81 -14.40 -17.88
C ILE A 122 -6.35 -13.00 -18.28
N SER A 123 -5.74 -12.25 -17.34
CA SER A 123 -5.18 -10.91 -17.59
C SER A 123 -4.14 -10.54 -16.53
N CYS A 124 -3.11 -9.77 -16.91
CA CYS A 124 -2.12 -9.23 -15.97
C CYS A 124 -2.67 -8.24 -14.91
N THR A 125 -3.99 -8.10 -14.82
CA THR A 125 -4.67 -7.20 -13.87
C THR A 125 -5.49 -7.94 -12.82
N ASN A 126 -5.74 -9.24 -12.98
CA ASN A 126 -6.70 -9.98 -12.15
C ASN A 126 -6.14 -11.25 -11.49
N TYR A 127 -4.82 -11.46 -11.54
CA TYR A 127 -4.18 -12.53 -10.77
C TYR A 127 -4.29 -12.27 -9.26
N SER A 128 -4.24 -13.35 -8.46
CA SER A 128 -4.21 -13.27 -6.99
C SER A 128 -2.80 -13.43 -6.44
N LEU A 129 -1.99 -14.29 -7.06
CA LEU A 129 -0.58 -14.48 -6.73
C LEU A 129 0.23 -14.60 -8.03
N LEU A 130 1.40 -13.99 -8.09
CA LEU A 130 2.33 -14.03 -9.22
C LEU A 130 3.76 -14.00 -8.69
N GLY A 131 4.71 -14.58 -9.43
CA GLY A 131 6.12 -14.39 -9.15
C GLY A 131 6.94 -14.37 -10.43
N ASP A 132 8.09 -13.70 -10.40
CA ASP A 132 9.01 -13.58 -11.55
C ASP A 132 10.37 -14.26 -11.29
N GLY A 133 10.45 -15.05 -10.21
CA GLY A 133 11.68 -15.67 -9.71
C GLY A 133 12.48 -14.79 -8.76
N LYS A 134 12.13 -13.51 -8.59
CA LYS A 134 12.75 -12.56 -7.66
C LYS A 134 11.74 -11.97 -6.69
N ASP A 135 10.66 -11.43 -7.23
CA ASP A 135 9.59 -10.73 -6.54
C ASP A 135 8.33 -11.61 -6.50
N THR A 136 7.56 -11.47 -5.42
CA THR A 136 6.23 -12.08 -5.27
C THR A 136 5.19 -10.98 -5.23
N PHE A 137 4.18 -11.09 -6.07
CA PHE A 137 3.12 -10.11 -6.19
C PHE A 137 1.81 -10.72 -5.69
N ILE A 138 1.19 -10.07 -4.71
CA ILE A 138 -0.18 -10.34 -4.29
C ILE A 138 -1.03 -9.24 -4.88
N ASN A 139 -1.96 -9.59 -5.75
CA ASN A 139 -2.77 -8.63 -6.48
C ASN A 139 -4.26 -8.83 -6.21
N ARG A 140 -5.02 -7.79 -6.51
CA ARG A 140 -6.47 -7.78 -6.53
C ARG A 140 -6.95 -6.99 -7.75
N PRO A 141 -8.05 -7.41 -8.41
CA PRO A 141 -8.70 -6.57 -9.40
C PRO A 141 -9.10 -5.20 -8.82
N SER A 142 -9.26 -4.21 -9.69
CA SER A 142 -9.71 -2.86 -9.30
C SER A 142 -11.02 -2.91 -8.50
N GLY A 143 -11.10 -2.11 -7.43
CA GLY A 143 -12.23 -2.11 -6.49
C GLY A 143 -12.21 -3.25 -5.46
N GLY A 144 -11.35 -4.26 -5.60
CA GLY A 144 -11.21 -5.35 -4.63
C GLY A 144 -10.46 -4.94 -3.34
N VAL A 145 -10.40 -5.88 -2.39
CA VAL A 145 -9.67 -5.75 -1.11
C VAL A 145 -8.79 -6.99 -0.89
N ILE A 146 -7.52 -6.82 -0.52
CA ILE A 146 -6.71 -7.94 0.01
C ILE A 146 -7.03 -8.06 1.50
N ARG A 147 -7.51 -9.22 1.95
CA ARG A 147 -7.99 -9.44 3.32
C ARG A 147 -7.19 -10.53 4.03
N PHE A 148 -6.74 -10.25 5.24
CA PHE A 148 -6.15 -11.21 6.17
C PHE A 148 -7.14 -11.46 7.31
N ARG A 149 -7.49 -12.73 7.53
CA ARG A 149 -8.62 -13.11 8.39
C ARG A 149 -8.24 -14.21 9.37
N GLU A 150 -8.88 -14.20 10.53
CA GLU A 150 -8.85 -15.27 11.53
C GLU A 150 -10.28 -15.76 11.75
N ALA A 151 -10.53 -17.07 11.61
CA ALA A 151 -11.86 -17.68 11.76
C ALA A 151 -12.98 -16.92 10.97
N ASN A 152 -12.68 -16.51 9.73
CA ASN A 152 -13.60 -15.74 8.88
C ASN A 152 -13.94 -14.34 9.45
N VAL A 153 -13.09 -13.75 10.29
CA VAL A 153 -13.17 -12.35 10.73
C VAL A 153 -11.95 -11.61 10.19
N GLU A 154 -12.19 -10.47 9.54
CA GLU A 154 -11.11 -9.63 9.03
C GLU A 154 -10.29 -9.02 10.17
N GLN A 155 -8.96 -9.16 10.08
CA GLN A 155 -7.99 -8.63 11.04
C GLN A 155 -7.18 -7.49 10.41
N VAL A 156 -6.74 -7.68 9.17
CA VAL A 156 -6.03 -6.68 8.37
C VAL A 156 -6.59 -6.66 6.95
N ALA A 157 -6.69 -5.49 6.35
CA ALA A 157 -7.11 -5.31 4.96
C ALA A 157 -6.25 -4.27 4.24
N ILE A 158 -6.08 -4.46 2.93
CA ILE A 158 -5.54 -3.45 2.02
C ILE A 158 -6.69 -3.01 1.10
N ALA A 159 -7.24 -1.83 1.37
CA ALA A 159 -8.39 -1.25 0.66
C ALA A 159 -7.99 -0.74 -0.74
N PRO A 160 -8.93 -0.52 -1.68
CA PRO A 160 -8.68 0.22 -2.91
C PRO A 160 -7.90 1.51 -2.62
N GLY A 161 -6.88 1.83 -3.42
CA GLY A 161 -5.97 2.95 -3.15
C GLY A 161 -4.73 2.63 -2.31
N GLY A 162 -4.73 1.51 -1.58
CA GLY A 162 -3.54 1.00 -0.88
C GLY A 162 -3.54 1.18 0.64
N ASP A 163 -4.59 1.79 1.20
CA ASP A 163 -4.71 1.98 2.66
C ASP A 163 -4.71 0.64 3.39
N VAL A 164 -3.84 0.53 4.39
CA VAL A 164 -3.73 -0.64 5.25
C VAL A 164 -4.53 -0.41 6.52
N VAL A 165 -5.59 -1.19 6.70
CA VAL A 165 -6.47 -1.13 7.87
C VAL A 165 -6.18 -2.33 8.75
N ALA A 166 -5.69 -2.11 9.98
CA ALA A 166 -5.50 -3.14 10.99
C ALA A 166 -6.49 -2.93 12.14
N ARG A 167 -7.25 -3.97 12.50
CA ARG A 167 -8.16 -3.93 13.67
C ARG A 167 -7.44 -4.08 15.01
N GLY A 168 -6.24 -4.67 14.97
CA GLY A 168 -5.35 -4.81 16.12
C GLY A 168 -4.31 -3.68 16.19
N ARG A 169 -3.23 -3.92 16.94
CA ARG A 169 -2.09 -3.01 17.01
C ARG A 169 -1.10 -3.30 15.88
N VAL A 170 -0.48 -2.25 15.35
CA VAL A 170 0.67 -2.36 14.46
C VAL A 170 1.94 -2.12 15.28
N ILE A 171 2.85 -3.11 15.29
CA ILE A 171 4.12 -3.04 16.03
C ILE A 171 5.28 -2.99 15.03
N ALA A 172 6.04 -1.90 15.03
CA ALA A 172 7.20 -1.71 14.17
C ALA A 172 8.49 -1.63 15.00
N GLN A 173 9.26 -2.71 15.07
CA GLN A 173 10.47 -2.79 15.92
C GLN A 173 11.58 -1.82 15.51
N LYS A 174 11.64 -1.45 14.22
CA LYS A 174 12.62 -0.50 13.67
C LYS A 174 12.01 0.88 13.37
N GLY A 175 10.76 1.11 13.80
CA GLY A 175 10.03 2.36 13.58
C GLY A 175 9.20 2.40 12.30
N PHE A 176 8.50 3.53 12.13
CA PHE A 176 7.77 3.87 10.92
C PHE A 176 8.59 4.86 10.10
N ASN A 177 8.83 4.53 8.83
CA ASN A 177 9.34 5.46 7.84
C ASN A 177 8.15 6.01 7.07
N GLY A 178 7.90 7.31 7.11
CA GLY A 178 6.96 7.90 6.15
C GLY A 178 7.67 8.59 4.99
N THR A 179 7.00 9.56 4.37
CA THR A 179 7.42 10.20 3.11
C THR A 179 8.84 10.79 3.15
N CYS A 180 9.33 11.04 4.36
CA CYS A 180 10.66 11.52 4.72
C CYS A 180 11.78 10.46 4.64
N THR A 181 11.88 9.67 3.56
CA THR A 181 13.06 8.80 3.36
C THR A 181 13.68 8.98 1.99
N SER A 182 15.01 9.02 1.95
CA SER A 182 15.78 8.73 0.74
C SER A 182 15.80 7.22 0.53
N SER A 183 14.65 6.66 0.16
CA SER A 183 14.60 5.34 -0.46
C SER A 183 15.20 5.46 -1.86
N PRO A 184 15.90 4.46 -2.41
CA PRO A 184 16.30 4.46 -3.82
C PRO A 184 15.11 4.62 -4.81
N ALA A 185 13.86 4.53 -4.33
CA ALA A 185 12.64 4.80 -5.08
C ALA A 185 12.07 6.24 -4.94
N VAL A 186 12.56 7.10 -4.04
CA VAL A 186 12.04 8.47 -3.83
C VAL A 186 13.18 9.47 -3.58
N VAL A 187 13.21 10.54 -4.38
CA VAL A 187 14.26 11.57 -4.42
C VAL A 187 14.16 12.52 -3.22
N SER A 188 15.27 12.66 -2.48
CA SER A 188 15.63 13.74 -1.54
C SER A 188 14.52 14.66 -1.03
N VAL A 189 13.94 14.35 0.13
CA VAL A 189 13.06 15.26 0.89
C VAL A 189 13.74 15.64 2.21
N LYS A 190 13.93 16.94 2.47
CA LYS A 190 14.29 17.46 3.80
C LYS A 190 13.01 17.56 4.62
N CYS A 191 12.94 16.85 5.74
CA CYS A 191 11.83 16.99 6.69
C CYS A 191 12.24 17.76 7.93
N ASN A 192 11.35 18.63 8.37
CA ASN A 192 11.44 19.23 9.69
C ASN A 192 11.00 18.17 10.72
N GLN A 193 11.52 18.25 11.93
CA GLN A 193 11.33 17.22 12.97
C GLN A 193 10.43 17.72 14.10
N ASP A 194 9.60 18.71 13.80
CA ASP A 194 8.67 19.28 14.76
C ASP A 194 7.44 18.40 14.97
N VAL A 195 6.88 18.54 16.17
CA VAL A 195 5.55 18.04 16.50
C VAL A 195 4.58 19.21 16.32
N ALA A 196 3.50 18.97 15.61
CA ALA A 196 2.51 19.98 15.29
C ALA A 196 1.09 19.54 15.63
N GLU A 197 0.22 20.52 15.77
CA GLU A 197 -1.21 20.31 16.01
C GLU A 197 -2.02 21.18 15.05
N ALA A 198 -3.19 20.68 14.66
CA ALA A 198 -4.15 21.44 13.88
C ALA A 198 -4.83 22.51 14.73
N PHE A 199 -4.87 23.74 14.22
CA PHE A 199 -5.64 24.85 14.79
C PHE A 199 -6.59 25.42 13.75
N ALA A 200 -7.75 25.92 14.20
CA ALA A 200 -8.55 26.80 13.38
C ALA A 200 -7.76 28.09 13.09
N SER A 201 -7.92 28.67 11.92
CA SER A 201 -7.24 29.90 11.52
C SER A 201 -8.24 30.96 11.05
N THR A 202 -8.07 32.21 11.49
CA THR A 202 -8.90 33.32 11.00
C THR A 202 -8.47 33.85 9.64
N GLU A 203 -7.31 33.42 9.16
CA GLU A 203 -6.72 33.87 7.90
C GLU A 203 -5.84 32.79 7.27
N PRO A 204 -5.56 32.86 5.97
CA PRO A 204 -4.59 31.98 5.34
C PRO A 204 -3.20 32.15 5.97
N THR A 205 -2.53 31.02 6.19
CA THR A 205 -1.16 30.97 6.69
C THR A 205 -0.26 30.25 5.70
N GLU A 206 1.02 30.57 5.76
CA GLU A 206 2.06 29.93 4.96
C GLU A 206 3.11 29.32 5.87
N PRO A 207 3.84 28.30 5.40
CA PRO A 207 4.95 27.72 6.14
C PRO A 207 5.94 28.80 6.62
N GLY A 208 6.26 28.75 7.91
CA GLY A 208 7.13 29.68 8.61
C GLY A 208 6.45 30.93 9.17
N ASP A 209 5.14 31.10 9.01
CA ASP A 209 4.41 32.17 9.70
C ASP A 209 4.43 31.96 11.22
N LEU A 210 4.81 32.99 11.96
CA LEU A 210 4.64 33.08 13.40
C LEU A 210 3.17 33.35 13.72
N VAL A 211 2.55 32.48 14.52
CA VAL A 211 1.14 32.59 14.87
C VAL A 211 0.94 32.80 16.37
N VAL A 212 -0.15 33.50 16.69
CA VAL A 212 -0.60 33.79 18.04
C VAL A 212 -1.99 33.21 18.27
N LEU A 213 -2.29 32.84 19.52
CA LEU A 213 -3.64 32.44 19.90
C LEU A 213 -4.56 33.66 19.87
N VAL A 214 -5.74 33.49 19.29
CA VAL A 214 -6.82 34.46 19.39
C VAL A 214 -7.47 34.31 20.78
N ALA A 215 -7.33 35.34 21.61
CA ALA A 215 -7.91 35.37 22.97
C ALA A 215 -9.42 35.65 22.95
N GLN A 216 -10.19 34.84 22.21
CA GLN A 216 -11.65 34.88 22.19
C GLN A 216 -12.21 33.47 22.42
N ALA A 217 -13.28 33.38 23.19
CA ALA A 217 -13.99 32.12 23.38
C ALA A 217 -14.67 31.72 22.06
N GLY A 218 -14.27 30.57 21.52
CA GLY A 218 -14.84 29.96 20.32
C GLY A 218 -15.05 28.46 20.53
N PRO A 219 -15.71 27.79 19.57
CA PRO A 219 -15.90 26.34 19.63
C PRO A 219 -14.58 25.56 19.51
N GLU A 220 -13.56 26.18 18.92
CA GLU A 220 -12.24 25.58 18.66
C GLU A 220 -11.12 26.56 19.05
N PRO A 221 -9.93 26.06 19.43
CA PRO A 221 -8.74 26.89 19.58
C PRO A 221 -8.35 27.51 18.22
N THR A 222 -8.26 28.83 18.17
CA THR A 222 -8.02 29.58 16.94
C THR A 222 -6.71 30.37 16.98
N VAL A 223 -5.99 30.38 15.87
CA VAL A 223 -4.78 31.17 15.67
C VAL A 223 -4.95 32.21 14.56
N ARG A 224 -4.04 33.18 14.57
CA ARG A 224 -3.82 34.16 13.49
C ARG A 224 -2.34 34.51 13.41
N LYS A 225 -1.90 35.20 12.36
CA LYS A 225 -0.52 35.71 12.29
C LYS A 225 -0.27 36.73 13.42
N SER A 226 0.95 36.73 13.96
CA SER A 226 1.42 37.84 14.79
C SER A 226 1.45 39.12 13.97
N VAL A 227 1.05 40.26 14.52
CA VAL A 227 0.99 41.55 13.79
C VAL A 227 1.66 42.71 14.53
N GLN A 228 2.15 42.48 15.75
CA GLN A 228 2.82 43.52 16.55
C GLN A 228 4.18 43.05 17.10
N PRO A 229 5.15 43.96 17.29
CA PRO A 229 6.39 43.66 18.00
C PRO A 229 6.09 43.20 19.43
N TYR A 230 6.74 42.11 19.88
CA TYR A 230 6.58 41.56 21.24
C TYR A 230 5.12 41.26 21.62
N GLU A 231 4.34 40.76 20.67
CA GLU A 231 2.96 40.35 20.89
C GLU A 231 2.89 39.19 21.88
N GLY A 232 1.84 39.20 22.70
CA GLY A 232 1.56 38.12 23.64
C GLY A 232 1.02 36.86 22.95
N LEU A 233 0.90 35.77 23.72
CA LEU A 233 0.23 34.54 23.30
C LEU A 233 0.79 33.90 22.02
N LEU A 234 2.10 33.99 21.81
CA LEU A 234 2.82 33.24 20.76
C LEU A 234 2.48 31.75 20.90
N ALA A 235 1.88 31.18 19.85
CA ALA A 235 1.39 29.80 19.86
C ALA A 235 2.42 28.83 19.28
N GLY A 236 3.08 29.23 18.19
CA GLY A 236 3.93 28.35 17.41
C GLY A 236 4.22 28.93 16.03
N VAL A 237 4.65 28.07 15.13
CA VAL A 237 4.99 28.43 13.75
C VAL A 237 4.25 27.50 12.79
N THR A 238 3.67 28.03 11.73
CA THR A 238 3.04 27.20 10.70
C THR A 238 4.08 26.27 10.09
N SER A 239 3.91 24.95 10.25
CA SER A 239 4.94 23.96 9.90
C SER A 239 4.97 23.63 8.41
N THR A 240 6.17 23.62 7.83
CA THR A 240 6.39 23.19 6.44
C THR A 240 6.21 21.68 6.26
N ASN A 241 6.76 20.86 7.16
CA ASN A 241 6.85 19.40 7.01
C ASN A 241 6.97 18.75 8.40
N PRO A 242 5.89 18.70 9.19
CA PRO A 242 5.93 18.20 10.57
C PRO A 242 6.19 16.69 10.62
N GLY A 243 6.98 16.23 11.59
CA GLY A 243 7.24 14.80 11.78
C GLY A 243 6.03 14.04 12.34
N LEU A 244 5.18 14.73 13.09
CA LEU A 244 3.98 14.22 13.73
C LEU A 244 2.94 15.34 13.79
N VAL A 245 1.71 15.04 13.36
CA VAL A 245 0.57 15.97 13.44
C VAL A 245 -0.59 15.32 14.18
N PHE A 246 -1.15 16.05 15.14
CA PHE A 246 -2.44 15.73 15.75
C PHE A 246 -3.54 16.59 15.14
N ASP A 247 -4.64 15.95 14.74
CA ASP A 247 -5.76 16.61 14.09
C ASP A 247 -7.08 15.90 14.41
N TYR A 248 -7.83 16.40 15.39
CA TYR A 248 -9.14 15.89 15.79
C TYR A 248 -9.25 14.36 15.92
N GLY A 249 -8.28 13.74 16.62
CA GLY A 249 -8.23 12.29 16.85
C GLY A 249 -7.61 11.49 15.71
N GLN A 250 -7.25 12.13 14.61
CA GLN A 250 -6.36 11.58 13.59
C GLN A 250 -4.91 11.93 13.94
N THR A 251 -4.00 11.00 13.63
CA THR A 251 -2.56 11.21 13.77
C THR A 251 -1.93 10.99 12.42
N PHE A 252 -1.25 12.02 11.93
CA PHE A 252 -0.48 11.95 10.70
C PHE A 252 1.00 11.90 11.05
N LEU A 253 1.74 11.04 10.35
CA LEU A 253 3.17 10.86 10.56
C LEU A 253 3.92 11.31 9.31
N ALA A 254 5.15 11.80 9.51
CA ALA A 254 6.17 11.96 8.49
C ALA A 254 5.82 12.91 7.32
N GLY A 255 5.42 14.13 7.67
CA GLY A 255 5.49 15.27 6.74
C GLY A 255 4.28 15.45 5.82
N ASP A 256 3.23 14.63 5.91
CA ASP A 256 2.01 14.91 5.14
C ASP A 256 1.20 16.02 5.84
N ASN A 257 1.38 17.24 5.35
CA ASN A 257 0.50 18.38 5.66
C ASN A 257 -0.28 18.87 4.41
N SER A 258 -0.20 18.14 3.30
CA SER A 258 -0.68 18.58 1.97
C SER A 258 -2.19 18.85 1.91
N LYS A 259 -2.93 18.34 2.91
CA LYS A 259 -4.38 18.55 3.07
C LYS A 259 -4.75 19.23 4.39
N LEU A 260 -3.76 19.69 5.16
CA LEU A 260 -3.97 20.12 6.54
C LEU A 260 -3.88 21.64 6.75
N VAL A 261 -3.30 22.37 5.79
CA VAL A 261 -3.35 23.84 5.77
C VAL A 261 -4.38 24.28 4.73
N THR A 262 -5.48 24.87 5.20
CA THR A 262 -6.59 25.38 4.39
C THR A 262 -6.82 26.87 4.69
N GLN A 263 -7.90 27.44 4.16
CA GLN A 263 -8.28 28.83 4.45
C GLN A 263 -8.62 29.06 5.93
N ASP A 264 -9.16 28.04 6.59
CA ASP A 264 -9.75 28.05 7.92
C ASP A 264 -9.00 27.16 8.93
N LYS A 265 -7.92 26.49 8.50
CA LYS A 265 -7.13 25.57 9.33
C LYS A 265 -5.65 25.68 9.02
N THR A 266 -4.82 25.52 10.04
CA THR A 266 -3.37 25.49 9.89
C THR A 266 -2.73 24.46 10.81
N ILE A 267 -1.50 24.07 10.49
CA ILE A 267 -0.70 23.13 11.28
C ILE A 267 0.42 23.90 11.98
N VAL A 268 0.29 24.02 13.30
CA VAL A 268 1.18 24.81 14.13
C VAL A 268 2.17 23.88 14.80
N ALA A 269 3.45 24.03 14.46
CA ALA A 269 4.55 23.45 15.20
C ALA A 269 4.50 23.96 16.64
N VAL A 270 4.55 23.06 17.62
CA VAL A 270 4.53 23.38 19.06
C VAL A 270 5.87 23.07 19.75
N VAL A 271 6.63 22.10 19.23
CA VAL A 271 7.99 21.80 19.71
C VAL A 271 8.84 21.23 18.57
N GLY A 272 10.15 21.48 18.62
CA GLY A 272 11.13 20.90 17.71
C GLY A 272 11.81 21.94 16.84
N ARG A 273 12.25 21.53 15.65
CA ARG A 273 12.95 22.40 14.70
C ARG A 273 12.03 22.76 13.57
N VAL A 274 11.82 24.05 13.36
CA VAL A 274 10.91 24.58 12.33
C VAL A 274 11.54 25.77 11.63
N GLU A 275 11.25 25.93 10.34
CA GLU A 275 11.62 27.13 9.60
C GLU A 275 10.71 28.29 10.03
N LEU A 276 11.29 29.42 10.41
CA LEU A 276 10.57 30.62 10.83
C LEU A 276 10.92 31.78 9.90
N LYS A 277 9.89 32.53 9.46
CA LYS A 277 10.09 33.80 8.75
C LYS A 277 10.65 34.83 9.73
N VAL A 278 11.76 35.46 9.37
CA VAL A 278 12.45 36.46 10.19
C VAL A 278 12.73 37.74 9.41
N SER A 279 12.85 38.83 10.17
CA SER A 279 13.22 40.16 9.71
C SER A 279 14.37 40.74 10.53
N LEU A 280 15.14 41.63 9.92
CA LEU A 280 16.26 42.31 10.57
C LEU A 280 15.86 43.60 11.31
N GLU A 281 14.59 43.75 11.71
CA GLU A 281 14.08 44.94 12.41
C GLU A 281 14.92 45.30 13.65
N ASN A 282 15.48 44.29 14.32
CA ASN A 282 16.37 44.43 15.48
C ASN A 282 17.83 44.00 15.18
N GLY A 283 18.26 44.13 13.92
CA GLY A 283 19.60 43.79 13.47
C GLY A 283 19.76 42.36 12.95
N SER A 284 20.98 42.00 12.56
CA SER A 284 21.35 40.66 12.07
C SER A 284 21.08 39.60 13.12
N ILE A 285 20.63 38.41 12.71
CA ILE A 285 20.36 37.29 13.62
C ILE A 285 21.57 36.37 13.62
N ALA A 286 22.06 36.01 14.81
CA ALA A 286 23.10 35.03 15.04
C ALA A 286 22.49 33.75 15.65
N VAL A 287 23.21 32.63 15.50
CA VAL A 287 22.83 31.37 16.15
C VAL A 287 22.77 31.57 17.66
N GLY A 288 21.68 31.12 18.29
CA GLY A 288 21.40 31.30 19.72
C GLY A 288 20.66 32.59 20.07
N ASP A 289 20.41 33.49 19.11
CA ASP A 289 19.61 34.69 19.40
C ASP A 289 18.16 34.32 19.73
N PRO A 290 17.57 34.94 20.77
CA PRO A 290 16.15 34.80 21.08
C PRO A 290 15.30 35.52 20.02
N LEU A 291 14.17 34.93 19.63
CA LEU A 291 13.29 35.47 18.58
C LEU A 291 11.88 35.76 19.12
N THR A 292 11.34 36.92 18.78
CA THR A 292 9.99 37.39 19.14
C THR A 292 9.25 37.87 17.89
N SER A 293 7.93 38.12 17.96
CA SER A 293 7.19 38.73 16.84
C SER A 293 7.71 40.13 16.49
N SER A 294 7.69 40.47 15.20
CA SER A 294 8.08 41.77 14.68
C SER A 294 6.87 42.64 14.30
N SER A 295 7.12 43.80 13.70
CA SER A 295 6.07 44.65 13.13
C SER A 295 5.41 44.07 11.87
N LYS A 296 6.01 43.03 11.28
CA LYS A 296 5.55 42.43 10.02
C LYS A 296 4.63 41.22 10.32
N PRO A 297 3.46 41.10 9.67
CA PRO A 297 2.55 40.00 9.89
C PRO A 297 3.18 38.61 9.69
N GLY A 298 3.11 37.76 10.70
CA GLY A 298 3.64 36.38 10.67
C GLY A 298 5.17 36.28 10.69
N VAL A 299 5.89 37.37 10.96
CA VAL A 299 7.35 37.41 10.90
C VAL A 299 7.94 37.70 12.28
N ALA A 300 9.04 37.04 12.60
CA ALA A 300 9.80 37.26 13.82
C ALA A 300 10.98 38.22 13.61
N MET A 301 11.58 38.65 14.73
CA MET A 301 12.81 39.44 14.78
C MET A 301 13.60 39.05 16.03
N LYS A 302 14.86 39.48 16.12
CA LYS A 302 15.67 39.34 17.33
C LYS A 302 14.97 40.00 18.53
N ALA A 303 14.90 39.32 19.66
CA ALA A 303 14.47 39.89 20.92
C ALA A 303 15.64 40.64 21.60
N THR A 304 15.44 41.93 21.83
CA THR A 304 16.40 42.87 22.43
C THR A 304 15.97 43.37 23.81
N LYS A 305 14.73 43.05 24.22
CA LYS A 305 14.12 43.44 25.50
C LYS A 305 13.49 42.21 26.17
N ALA A 306 13.18 42.34 27.45
CA ALA A 306 12.43 41.30 28.15
C ALA A 306 11.03 41.13 27.56
N GLY A 307 10.61 39.90 27.34
CA GLY A 307 9.32 39.61 26.71
C GLY A 307 9.14 38.14 26.33
N LYS A 308 8.01 37.84 25.70
CA LYS A 308 7.74 36.51 25.16
C LYS A 308 8.61 36.27 23.93
N ILE A 309 9.17 35.07 23.85
CA ILE A 309 9.92 34.59 22.69
C ILE A 309 9.28 33.30 22.19
N ILE A 310 9.43 33.03 20.89
CA ILE A 310 8.99 31.78 20.29
C ILE A 310 10.08 30.69 20.36
N GLY A 311 11.34 31.11 20.47
CA GLY A 311 12.47 30.18 20.54
C GLY A 311 13.80 30.87 20.22
N TYR A 312 14.77 30.06 19.83
CA TYR A 312 16.15 30.48 19.56
C TYR A 312 16.57 30.13 18.13
N ALA A 313 17.33 31.03 17.50
CA ALA A 313 17.86 30.81 16.16
C ALA A 313 18.86 29.64 16.12
N LEU A 314 18.72 28.74 15.13
CA LEU A 314 19.71 27.71 14.83
C LEU A 314 20.58 28.06 13.61
N GLU A 315 20.21 29.11 12.89
CA GLU A 315 20.92 29.64 11.74
C GLU A 315 21.04 31.16 11.87
N SER A 316 22.10 31.73 11.30
CA SER A 316 22.28 33.17 11.20
C SER A 316 21.49 33.75 10.01
N ALA A 317 21.06 35.01 10.12
CA ALA A 317 20.47 35.77 9.02
C ALA A 317 21.07 37.18 8.92
N ASP A 318 21.50 37.53 7.71
CA ASP A 318 21.98 38.86 7.30
C ASP A 318 21.03 39.56 6.33
N ARG A 319 19.86 38.96 6.08
CA ARG A 319 18.72 39.52 5.34
C ARG A 319 17.43 38.89 5.83
N ASP A 320 16.30 39.55 5.54
CA ASP A 320 14.97 38.97 5.77
C ASP A 320 14.82 37.65 4.98
N GLY A 321 14.14 36.67 5.58
CA GLY A 321 14.03 35.35 4.98
C GLY A 321 13.45 34.32 5.95
N LYS A 322 13.77 33.04 5.70
CA LYS A 322 13.47 31.94 6.61
C LYS A 322 14.76 31.41 7.22
N ILE A 323 14.73 31.13 8.52
CA ILE A 323 15.81 30.44 9.21
C ILE A 323 15.26 29.27 10.02
N LEU A 324 16.08 28.26 10.22
CA LEU A 324 15.75 27.19 11.16
C LEU A 324 15.86 27.71 12.60
N ILE A 325 14.88 27.36 13.43
CA ILE A 325 14.86 27.70 14.85
C ILE A 325 14.64 26.46 15.72
N TRP A 326 15.08 26.54 16.98
CA TRP A 326 14.62 25.66 18.03
C TRP A 326 13.38 26.28 18.67
N LEU A 327 12.24 25.64 18.45
CA LEU A 327 10.94 26.11 18.92
C LEU A 327 10.80 25.83 20.42
N GLN A 328 10.79 26.90 21.20
CA GLN A 328 10.72 26.85 22.65
C GLN A 328 10.04 28.13 23.16
N PRO A 329 8.69 28.21 23.09
CA PRO A 329 7.97 29.37 23.59
C PRO A 329 8.29 29.64 25.05
N GLY A 330 8.64 30.88 25.38
CA GLY A 330 9.16 31.20 26.70
C GLY A 330 9.19 32.69 27.00
N MET A 331 9.74 33.03 28.16
CA MET A 331 10.10 34.40 28.52
C MET A 331 11.61 34.55 28.36
N PHE A 332 12.03 35.58 27.62
CA PHE A 332 13.42 36.02 27.57
C PHE A 332 13.60 37.22 28.49
N ILE A 333 14.70 37.22 29.24
CA ILE A 333 15.17 38.36 30.04
C ILE A 333 16.63 38.58 29.64
N PRO A 334 16.98 39.74 29.07
CA PRO A 334 18.37 40.06 28.75
C PRO A 334 19.28 40.03 29.99
N ASP A 335 20.52 39.57 29.84
CA ASP A 335 21.47 39.39 30.94
C ASP A 335 21.68 40.68 31.76
N HIS A 336 21.84 41.83 31.10
CA HIS A 336 22.01 43.11 31.77
C HIS A 336 20.84 43.46 32.71
N LEU A 337 19.61 43.11 32.32
CA LEU A 337 18.42 43.35 33.13
C LEU A 337 18.35 42.35 34.29
N LEU A 338 18.73 41.09 34.05
CA LEU A 338 18.80 40.07 35.09
C LEU A 338 19.85 40.43 36.16
N GLU A 339 21.00 40.94 35.75
CA GLU A 339 22.04 41.44 36.68
C GLU A 339 21.53 42.59 37.54
N GLN A 340 20.82 43.56 36.95
CA GLN A 340 20.20 44.67 37.67
C GLN A 340 19.16 44.18 38.69
N LEU A 341 18.31 43.22 38.32
CA LEU A 341 17.32 42.63 39.22
C LEU A 341 17.99 41.91 40.40
N ASN A 342 19.07 41.16 40.14
CA ASN A 342 19.83 40.46 41.17
C ASN A 342 20.60 41.42 42.10
N GLN A 343 20.93 42.63 41.65
CA GLN A 343 21.52 43.67 42.50
C GLN A 343 20.46 44.32 43.39
N LEU A 344 19.26 44.58 42.88
CA LEU A 344 18.15 45.16 43.64
C LEU A 344 17.67 44.25 44.79
N GLN A 345 17.76 42.92 44.65
CA GLN A 345 17.38 41.99 45.72
C GLN A 345 18.42 41.87 46.85
N ARG A 346 19.64 42.39 46.66
CA ARG A 346 20.73 42.31 47.65
C ARG A 346 20.82 43.53 48.57
N ASN A 347 20.05 44.58 48.29
CA ASN A 347 19.95 45.81 49.08
C ASN A 347 18.59 45.91 49.75
#